data_AF-A0A9J8BPD7-F1
#
_entry.id   AF-A0A9J8BPD7-F1
#
_cell.length_a   1.000
_cell.length_b   1.000
_cell.length_c   1.000
_cell.angle_alpha   90.00
_cell.angle_beta   90.00
_cell.angle_gamma   90.00
#
_symmetry.space_group_name_H-M   'P 1'
#
loop_
_entity.id
_entity.type
_entity.pdbx_description
1 polymer ?
#
loop_
_entity_poly.entity_id
_entity_poly.type
_entity_poly.pdbx_seq_one_letter_code
_entity_poly.pdbx_strand_id
1 'polypeptide(L)'
;MTETHFFSAIEMTTVGIYVVKDTANSEPSDVGIVIEGVVALRDLENVALASAMLFGLFYPLNMQYPTKLRYTFEVIQKIIMEVDAGELSGKAQSLKTKLHQ
;
A
#
# COMPACT_ATOMS: atom_id res chain seq x y z
N MET A 1 8.58 -17.30 -20.77
CA MET A 1 9.67 -16.34 -20.49
C MET A 1 9.21 -15.22 -19.54
N THR A 2 7.91 -14.89 -19.46
CA THR A 2 7.36 -13.83 -18.60
C THR A 2 7.24 -14.21 -17.11
N GLU A 3 6.86 -15.45 -16.79
CA GLU A 3 6.64 -15.87 -15.39
C GLU A 3 7.92 -15.86 -14.54
N THR A 4 9.05 -16.31 -15.08
CA THR A 4 10.34 -16.32 -14.35
C THR A 4 10.79 -14.91 -13.95
N HIS A 5 10.61 -13.92 -14.84
CA HIS A 5 10.93 -12.53 -14.52
C HIS A 5 9.96 -11.94 -13.49
N PHE A 6 8.69 -12.37 -13.50
CA PHE A 6 7.72 -11.95 -12.51
C PHE A 6 8.06 -12.48 -11.11
N PHE A 7 8.37 -13.78 -10.97
CA PHE A 7 8.78 -14.34 -9.68
C PHE A 7 10.06 -13.71 -9.14
N SER A 8 11.06 -13.48 -10.02
CA SER A 8 12.28 -12.78 -9.62
C SER A 8 12.01 -11.34 -9.18
N ALA A 9 11.09 -10.62 -9.84
CA ALA A 9 10.67 -9.29 -9.43
C ALA A 9 9.96 -9.30 -8.08
N ILE A 10 9.10 -10.30 -7.82
CA ILE A 10 8.47 -10.51 -6.52
C ILE A 10 9.56 -10.69 -5.44
N GLU A 11 10.47 -11.65 -5.61
CA GLU A 11 11.52 -11.96 -4.64
C GLU A 11 12.39 -10.75 -4.26
N MET A 12 12.66 -9.85 -5.21
CA MET A 12 13.45 -8.63 -4.99
C MET A 12 12.65 -7.47 -4.37
N THR A 13 11.33 -7.60 -4.23
CA THR A 13 10.45 -6.53 -3.75
C THR A 13 10.26 -6.60 -2.23
N THR A 14 10.68 -5.55 -1.52
CA THR A 14 10.44 -5.43 -0.07
C THR A 14 8.97 -5.14 0.25
N VAL A 15 8.34 -4.21 -0.46
CA VAL A 15 6.89 -3.94 -0.36
C VAL A 15 6.40 -3.46 -1.72
N GLY A 16 5.28 -3.98 -2.22
CA GLY A 16 4.72 -3.53 -3.47
C GLY A 16 3.31 -4.05 -3.74
N ILE A 17 2.67 -3.47 -4.76
CA ILE A 17 1.42 -3.97 -5.34
C ILE A 17 1.75 -4.43 -6.75
N TYR A 18 1.35 -5.64 -7.10
CA TYR A 18 1.42 -6.11 -8.48
C TYR A 18 0.03 -6.15 -9.11
N VAL A 19 0.00 -6.03 -10.43
CA VAL A 19 -1.22 -6.13 -11.24
C VAL A 19 -0.92 -7.07 -12.39
N VAL A 20 -1.66 -8.18 -12.45
CA VAL A 20 -1.66 -9.08 -13.61
C VAL A 20 -2.79 -8.65 -14.53
N LYS A 21 -2.50 -8.52 -15.82
CA LYS A 21 -3.49 -8.17 -16.85
C LYS A 21 -3.46 -9.25 -17.92
N ASP A 22 -4.64 -9.63 -18.38
CA ASP A 22 -4.75 -10.38 -19.62
C ASP A 22 -4.61 -9.41 -20.80
N THR A 23 -3.80 -9.77 -21.80
CA THR A 23 -3.65 -9.00 -23.04
C THR A 23 -4.96 -8.77 -23.78
N ALA A 24 -5.98 -9.61 -23.55
CA ALA A 24 -7.28 -9.52 -24.19
C ALA A 24 -8.29 -8.63 -23.43
N ASN A 25 -8.07 -8.34 -22.14
CA ASN A 25 -9.04 -7.67 -21.29
C ASN A 25 -8.44 -6.43 -20.62
N SER A 26 -9.22 -5.35 -20.53
CA SER A 26 -8.75 -4.12 -19.87
C SER A 26 -8.73 -4.24 -18.34
N GLU A 27 -9.49 -5.19 -17.79
CA GLU A 27 -9.56 -5.41 -16.34
C GLU A 27 -8.41 -6.29 -15.84
N PRO A 28 -7.86 -6.00 -14.64
CA PRO A 28 -6.86 -6.86 -14.02
C PRO A 28 -7.40 -8.28 -13.82
N SER A 29 -6.60 -9.30 -14.14
CA SER A 29 -6.90 -10.68 -13.79
C SER A 29 -6.52 -11.01 -12.34
N ASP A 30 -5.55 -10.30 -11.77
CA ASP A 30 -5.18 -10.37 -10.35
C ASP A 30 -4.55 -9.05 -9.90
N VAL A 31 -4.84 -8.65 -8.66
CA VAL A 31 -4.11 -7.60 -7.94
C VAL A 31 -3.70 -8.17 -6.60
N GLY A 32 -2.42 -8.04 -6.25
CA GLY A 32 -1.92 -8.57 -5.00
C GLY A 32 -0.86 -7.69 -4.36
N ILE A 33 -0.52 -8.02 -3.12
CA ILE A 33 0.43 -7.30 -2.29
C ILE A 33 1.63 -8.20 -2.02
N VAL A 34 2.82 -7.65 -2.23
CA VAL A 34 4.10 -8.29 -1.92
C VAL A 34 4.70 -7.64 -0.69
N ILE A 35 5.18 -8.46 0.23
CA ILE A 35 5.94 -8.07 1.42
C ILE A 35 7.14 -9.01 1.53
N GLU A 36 8.34 -8.45 1.59
CA GLU A 36 9.62 -9.14 1.74
C GLU A 36 9.79 -10.36 0.80
N GLY A 37 9.52 -10.16 -0.49
CA GLY A 37 9.65 -11.23 -1.47
C GLY A 37 8.51 -12.24 -1.50
N VAL A 38 7.49 -12.06 -0.66
CA VAL A 38 6.36 -13.00 -0.52
C VAL A 38 5.06 -12.32 -0.88
N VAL A 39 4.20 -13.00 -1.62
CA VAL A 39 2.85 -12.51 -1.87
C VAL A 39 2.00 -12.68 -0.61
N ALA A 40 1.69 -11.56 0.04
CA ALA A 40 0.93 -11.51 1.29
C ALA A 40 -0.59 -11.57 1.05
N LEU A 41 -1.09 -10.90 0.01
CA LEU A 41 -2.50 -10.92 -0.41
C LEU A 41 -2.59 -11.09 -1.93
N ARG A 42 -3.63 -11.76 -2.40
CA ARG A 42 -3.97 -12.02 -3.82
C ARG A 42 -5.45 -11.80 -4.05
N ASP A 43 -5.85 -11.84 -5.32
CA ASP A 43 -7.24 -11.81 -5.76
C ASP A 43 -8.00 -10.56 -5.26
N LEU A 44 -7.28 -9.44 -5.15
CA LEU A 44 -7.88 -8.18 -4.79
C LEU A 44 -8.55 -7.56 -6.01
N GLU A 45 -9.72 -6.97 -5.80
CA GLU A 45 -10.55 -6.45 -6.89
C GLU A 45 -9.87 -5.35 -7.70
N ASN A 46 -9.12 -4.46 -7.03
CA ASN A 46 -8.48 -3.34 -7.69
C ASN A 46 -7.30 -2.79 -6.88
N VAL A 47 -6.51 -1.92 -7.53
CA VAL A 47 -5.33 -1.28 -6.93
C VAL A 47 -5.68 -0.39 -5.74
N ALA A 48 -6.87 0.23 -5.71
CA ALA A 48 -7.28 1.08 -4.60
C ALA A 48 -7.50 0.24 -3.33
N LEU A 49 -8.20 -0.90 -3.45
CA LEU A 49 -8.36 -1.86 -2.36
C LEU A 49 -7.02 -2.42 -1.92
N ALA A 50 -6.15 -2.82 -2.85
CA ALA A 50 -4.80 -3.29 -2.53
C ALA A 50 -3.97 -2.24 -1.79
N SER A 51 -4.09 -0.97 -2.16
CA SER A 51 -3.43 0.13 -1.47
C SER A 51 -3.97 0.28 -0.04
N ALA A 52 -5.29 0.31 0.14
CA ALA A 52 -5.90 0.39 1.48
C ALA A 52 -5.48 -0.79 2.37
N MET A 53 -5.53 -2.01 1.83
CA MET A 53 -5.10 -3.22 2.54
C MET A 53 -3.61 -3.16 2.89
N LEU A 54 -2.76 -2.65 2.01
CA LEU A 54 -1.33 -2.50 2.30
C LEU A 54 -1.11 -1.60 3.52
N PHE A 55 -1.70 -0.41 3.55
CA PHE A 55 -1.62 0.48 4.72
C PHE A 55 -2.25 -0.13 5.97
N GLY A 56 -3.30 -0.94 5.80
CA GLY A 56 -3.89 -1.74 6.87
C GLY A 56 -2.96 -2.83 7.41
N LEU A 57 -2.03 -3.36 6.62
CA LEU A 57 -1.02 -4.34 7.02
C LEU A 57 0.21 -3.69 7.68
N PHE A 58 0.60 -2.49 7.24
CA PHE A 58 1.72 -1.75 7.84
C PHE A 58 1.53 -1.54 9.35
N TYR A 59 0.30 -1.28 9.78
CA TYR A 59 -0.06 -1.04 11.18
C TYR A 59 0.14 -2.28 12.09
N PRO A 60 -0.54 -3.43 11.89
CA PRO A 60 -0.41 -4.62 12.74
C PRO A 60 0.97 -5.27 12.64
N LEU A 61 1.66 -5.13 11.50
CA LEU A 61 3.01 -5.65 11.32
C LEU A 61 4.09 -4.71 11.90
N ASN A 62 3.69 -3.57 12.49
CA ASN A 62 4.58 -2.55 13.05
C ASN A 62 5.74 -2.18 12.10
N MET A 63 5.43 -2.11 10.81
CA MET A 63 6.42 -1.84 9.78
C MET A 63 6.87 -0.39 9.85
N GLN A 64 8.18 -0.18 9.78
CA GLN A 64 8.72 1.17 9.78
C GLN A 64 8.42 1.85 8.44
N TYR A 65 7.79 3.02 8.51
CA TYR A 65 7.61 3.84 7.31
C TYR A 65 8.95 4.37 6.80
N PRO A 66 9.15 4.44 5.48
CA PRO A 66 10.32 5.10 4.92
C PRO A 66 10.46 6.51 5.49
N THR A 67 11.62 6.84 6.08
CA THR A 67 11.81 8.09 6.83
C THR A 67 11.44 9.34 6.02
N LYS A 68 11.69 9.31 4.71
CA LYS A 68 11.37 10.40 3.77
C LYS A 68 9.86 10.59 3.55
N LEU A 69 9.07 9.54 3.74
CA LEU A 69 7.62 9.51 3.49
C LEU A 69 6.80 9.38 4.78
N ARG A 70 7.43 9.40 5.96
CA ARG A 70 6.77 9.21 7.26
C ARG A 70 5.48 10.03 7.42
N TYR A 71 5.50 11.31 7.04
CA TYR A 71 4.32 12.18 7.16
C TYR A 71 3.20 11.83 6.17
N THR A 72 3.55 11.34 4.97
CA THR A 72 2.57 10.88 3.98
C THR A 72 1.85 9.64 4.48
N PHE A 73 2.59 8.67 5.00
CA PHE A 73 2.01 7.45 5.57
C PHE A 73 1.16 7.74 6.80
N GLU A 74 1.62 8.63 7.68
CA GLU A 74 0.85 9.11 8.83
C GLU A 74 -0.50 9.71 8.43
N VAL A 75 -0.50 10.60 7.42
CA VAL A 75 -1.74 11.22 6.91
C VAL A 75 -2.68 10.19 6.31
N ILE A 76 -2.16 9.27 5.48
CA ILE A 76 -2.99 8.24 4.85
C ILE A 76 -3.65 7.35 5.91
N GLN A 77 -2.89 6.85 6.88
CA GLN A 77 -3.45 5.96 7.90
C GLN A 77 -4.38 6.68 8.87
N LYS A 78 -3.94 7.79 9.46
CA LYS A 78 -4.67 8.41 10.57
C LYS A 78 -5.80 9.33 10.14
N ILE A 79 -5.69 9.94 8.96
CA ILE A 79 -6.70 10.90 8.46
C ILE A 79 -7.58 10.23 7.41
N ILE A 80 -7.00 9.57 6.40
CA ILE A 80 -7.79 9.03 5.28
C ILE A 80 -8.45 7.70 5.68
N MET A 81 -7.70 6.81 6.33
CA MET A 81 -8.22 5.49 6.73
C MET A 81 -8.79 5.45 8.15
N GLU A 82 -8.56 6.50 8.94
CA GLU A 82 -8.94 6.59 10.36
C GLU A 82 -8.42 5.42 11.21
N VAL A 83 -7.31 4.80 10.80
CA VAL A 83 -6.61 3.74 11.52
C VAL A 83 -5.66 4.41 12.52
N ASP A 84 -5.94 4.22 13.81
CA ASP A 84 -5.20 4.83 14.93
C ASP A 84 -5.20 6.38 14.93
N ALA A 85 -6.37 6.97 15.18
CA ALA A 85 -6.59 8.41 15.33
C ALA A 85 -5.93 9.04 16.58
N GLY A 86 -4.86 8.43 17.12
CA GLY A 86 -3.99 9.03 18.12
C GLY A 86 -3.31 10.31 17.62
N GLU A 87 -2.35 10.84 18.39
CA GLU A 87 -1.77 12.16 18.09
C GLU A 87 -1.15 12.24 16.68
N LEU A 88 -1.54 13.29 15.96
CA LEU A 88 -0.99 13.66 14.66
C LEU A 88 0.26 14.52 14.87
N SER A 89 1.27 14.32 14.03
CA SER A 89 2.40 15.25 13.98
C SER A 89 1.93 16.66 13.63
N GLY A 90 2.66 17.68 14.07
CA GLY A 90 2.28 19.08 13.80
C GLY A 90 2.11 19.40 12.31
N LYS A 91 2.83 18.67 11.44
CA LYS A 91 2.66 18.79 9.97
C LYS A 91 1.34 18.17 9.50
N ALA A 92 1.00 16.98 9.98
CA ALA A 92 -0.26 16.32 9.65
C ALA A 92 -1.47 17.10 10.21
N GLN A 93 -1.34 17.66 11.42
CA GLN A 93 -2.36 18.53 12.01
C GLN A 93 -2.57 19.81 11.18
N SER A 94 -1.48 20.47 10.73
CA SER A 94 -1.58 21.64 9.85
C SER A 94 -2.29 21.32 8.54
N LEU A 95 -2.01 20.15 7.96
CA LEU A 95 -2.68 19.69 6.74
C LEU A 95 -4.17 19.43 7.00
N LYS A 96 -4.52 18.71 8.09
CA LYS A 96 -5.91 18.45 8.49
C LYS A 96 -6.70 19.73 8.62
N THR A 97 -6.15 20.74 9.31
CA THR A 97 -6.82 22.04 9.46
C THR A 97 -7.08 22.71 8.11
N LYS A 98 -6.11 22.67 7.19
CA LYS A 98 -6.28 23.27 5.84
C LYS A 98 -7.29 22.54 4.96
N LEU A 99 -7.51 21.24 5.17
CA LEU A 99 -8.50 20.46 4.42
C LEU A 99 -9.94 20.69 4.90
N HIS A 100 -10.11 21.15 6.15
CA HIS A 100 -11.42 21.47 6.74
C HIS A 100 -11.76 22.97 6.70
N GLN A 101 -10.89 23.81 6.12
CA GLN A 101 -11.14 25.22 5.83
C GLN A 101 -11.68 25.37 4.41
#